data_AF-I3D562-F1
#
_entry.id   AF-I3D562-F1
#
_cell.length_a   1.000
_cell.length_b   1.000
_cell.length_c   1.000
_cell.angle_alpha   90.00
_cell.angle_beta   90.00
_cell.angle_gamma   90.00
#
_symmetry.space_group_name_H-M   'P 1'
#
loop_
_entity.id
_entity.type
_entity.pdbx_description
1 polymer ?
#
loop_
_entity_poly.entity_id
_entity_poly.type
_entity_poly.pdbx_seq_one_letter_code
_entity_poly.pdbx_strand_id
1 'polypeptide(L)'
;MSVLISGIIYILVSLAVVRVVNWEELATSAAPMALVAERGLGSEAHILLSSIALFAITNTVLITLIAGSRMFYGMAREGVFPQILKKIHFKTKTPWVAVIVIMITSIAFTLVGDIVIVANITVFAIVITFASINLAVIALRYTEPDIERKFRVPINIGKFPILPLFGLGISVYMGFQFEIEIILAGIIIIGIGGIYFVISKKKKIHDNLK
;
A
#
# COMPACT_ATOMS: atom_id res chain seq x y z
N MET A 1 -11.41 -7.84 13.28
CA MET A 1 -10.99 -9.18 13.72
C MET A 1 -9.70 -9.64 13.05
N SER A 2 -9.57 -9.56 11.73
CA SER A 2 -8.32 -9.91 11.01
C SER A 2 -7.07 -9.21 11.57
N VAL A 3 -7.11 -7.89 11.76
CA VAL A 3 -5.98 -7.09 12.29
C VAL A 3 -5.53 -7.54 13.69
N LEU A 4 -6.48 -7.92 14.55
CA LEU A 4 -6.17 -8.41 15.90
C LEU A 4 -5.48 -9.77 15.84
N ILE A 5 -6.01 -10.69 15.03
CA ILE A 5 -5.45 -12.03 14.86
C ILE A 5 -4.04 -11.94 14.26
N SER A 6 -3.87 -11.15 13.19
CA SER A 6 -2.55 -10.96 12.56
C SER A 6 -1.56 -10.31 13.51
N GLY A 7 -2.00 -9.33 14.32
CA GLY A 7 -1.15 -8.69 15.32
C GLY A 7 -0.67 -9.65 16.40
N ILE A 8 -1.56 -10.50 16.93
CA ILE A 8 -1.21 -11.53 17.92
C ILE A 8 -0.22 -12.52 17.32
N ILE A 9 -0.49 -13.02 16.11
CA ILE A 9 0.43 -13.95 15.42
C ILE A 9 1.79 -13.29 15.20
N TYR A 10 1.84 -12.02 14.79
CA TYR A 10 3.10 -11.30 14.59
C TYR A 10 3.94 -11.26 15.89
N ILE A 11 3.33 -10.91 17.02
CA ILE A 11 4.01 -10.88 18.33
C ILE A 11 4.53 -12.27 18.70
N LEU A 12 3.70 -13.32 18.56
CA LEU A 12 4.09 -14.68 18.90
C LEU A 12 5.26 -15.17 18.04
N VAL A 13 5.23 -14.91 16.73
CA VAL A 13 6.31 -15.28 15.80
C VAL A 13 7.58 -14.50 16.13
N SER A 14 7.51 -13.19 16.37
CA SER A 14 8.69 -12.39 16.75
C SER A 14 9.35 -12.91 18.03
N LEU A 15 8.57 -13.25 19.05
CA LEU A 15 9.09 -13.82 20.30
C LEU A 15 9.72 -15.20 20.10
N ALA A 16 9.15 -16.03 19.21
CA ALA A 16 9.71 -17.34 18.88
C ALA A 16 11.04 -17.19 18.13
N VAL A 17 11.10 -16.30 17.13
CA VAL A 17 12.29 -16.06 16.30
C VAL A 17 13.49 -15.62 17.12
N VAL A 18 13.32 -14.60 17.96
CA VAL A 18 14.42 -14.03 18.78
C VAL A 18 14.91 -15.01 19.85
N ARG A 19 14.10 -16.02 20.22
CA ARG A 19 14.53 -17.10 21.10
C ARG A 19 15.38 -18.17 20.43
N VAL A 20 15.20 -18.37 19.12
CA VAL A 20 15.88 -19.44 18.38
C VAL A 20 17.19 -18.94 17.78
N VAL A 21 17.22 -17.71 17.27
CA VAL A 21 18.37 -17.12 16.58
C VAL A 21 18.66 -15.74 17.16
N ASN A 22 19.95 -15.43 17.35
CA ASN A 22 20.38 -14.12 17.85
C ASN A 22 20.05 -12.99 16.86
N TRP A 23 19.75 -11.81 17.37
CA TRP A 23 19.33 -10.65 16.58
C TRP A 23 20.39 -10.18 15.57
N GLU A 24 21.68 -10.35 15.87
CA GLU A 24 22.81 -10.00 14.98
C GLU A 24 22.84 -10.90 13.73
N GLU A 25 22.59 -12.20 13.91
CA GLU A 25 22.55 -13.17 12.82
C GLU A 25 21.29 -12.98 11.97
N LEU A 26 20.16 -12.66 12.61
CA LEU A 26 18.92 -12.30 11.90
C LEU A 26 19.07 -11.02 11.06
N ALA A 27 19.83 -10.04 11.54
CA ALA A 27 20.03 -8.76 10.85
C ALA A 27 20.89 -8.89 9.58
N THR A 28 21.74 -9.90 9.50
CA THR A 28 22.64 -10.15 8.35
C THR A 28 22.11 -11.19 7.38
N SER A 29 21.08 -11.96 7.78
CA SER A 29 20.49 -13.00 6.95
C SER A 29 19.58 -12.43 5.86
N ALA A 30 19.80 -12.87 4.61
CA ALA A 30 18.90 -12.56 3.49
C ALA A 30 17.54 -13.28 3.60
N ALA A 31 17.46 -14.37 4.38
CA ALA A 31 16.24 -15.13 4.59
C ALA A 31 16.05 -15.49 6.08
N PRO A 32 15.77 -14.51 6.97
CA PRO A 32 15.77 -14.71 8.41
C PRO A 32 14.80 -15.79 8.88
N MET A 33 13.63 -15.90 8.24
CA MET A 33 12.62 -16.90 8.61
C MET A 33 13.06 -18.33 8.25
N ALA A 34 13.69 -18.52 7.10
CA ALA A 34 14.22 -19.81 6.68
C ALA A 34 15.38 -20.25 7.59
N LEU A 35 16.25 -19.30 7.96
CA LEU A 35 17.32 -19.53 8.93
C LEU A 35 16.79 -19.99 10.30
N VAL A 36 15.71 -19.37 10.80
CA VAL A 36 15.08 -19.77 12.06
C VAL A 36 14.53 -21.19 11.97
N ALA A 37 13.88 -21.56 10.85
CA ALA A 37 13.39 -22.91 10.64
C ALA A 37 14.53 -23.93 10.58
N GLU A 38 15.62 -23.60 9.88
CA GLU A 38 16.82 -24.42 9.82
C GLU A 38 17.40 -24.67 11.20
N ARG A 39 17.55 -23.61 12.00
CA ARG A 39 18.15 -23.69 13.33
C ARG A 39 17.28 -24.44 14.33
N GLY A 40 15.96 -24.33 14.22
CA GLY A 40 15.00 -24.95 15.14
C GLY A 40 14.60 -26.38 14.78
N LEU A 41 14.54 -26.72 13.49
CA LEU A 41 13.93 -27.96 12.99
C LEU A 41 14.81 -28.74 11.99
N GLY A 42 15.97 -28.20 11.61
CA GLY A 42 16.92 -28.82 10.67
C GLY A 42 16.76 -28.34 9.22
N SER A 43 17.68 -28.77 8.35
CA SER A 43 17.79 -28.32 6.95
C SER A 43 16.56 -28.60 6.09
N GLU A 44 15.82 -29.69 6.36
CA GLU A 44 14.57 -29.99 5.64
C GLU A 44 13.51 -28.90 5.87
N ALA A 45 13.47 -28.33 7.08
CA ALA A 45 12.53 -27.27 7.42
C ALA A 45 12.85 -25.94 6.72
N HIS A 46 14.12 -25.67 6.41
CA HIS A 46 14.54 -24.53 5.61
C HIS A 46 13.86 -24.55 4.23
N ILE A 47 13.96 -25.69 3.54
CA ILE A 47 13.44 -25.86 2.16
C ILE A 47 11.92 -25.78 2.17
N LEU A 48 11.27 -26.45 3.13
CA LEU A 48 9.82 -26.44 3.28
C LEU A 48 9.31 -25.01 3.53
N LEU A 49 9.89 -24.28 4.50
CA LEU A 49 9.44 -22.94 4.84
C LEU A 49 9.70 -21.94 3.71
N SER A 50 10.85 -22.02 3.05
CA SER A 50 11.17 -21.20 1.88
C SER A 50 10.19 -21.41 0.74
N SER A 51 9.78 -22.67 0.51
CA SER A 51 8.78 -23.02 -0.50
C SER A 51 7.41 -22.42 -0.16
N ILE A 52 6.95 -22.59 1.09
CA ILE A 52 5.69 -22.01 1.57
C ILE A 52 5.72 -20.48 1.43
N ALA A 53 6.82 -19.84 1.83
CA ALA A 53 6.99 -18.40 1.71
C ALA A 53 6.90 -17.93 0.25
N LEU A 54 7.55 -18.64 -0.69
CA LEU A 54 7.51 -18.31 -2.11
C LEU A 54 6.07 -18.38 -2.67
N PHE A 55 5.32 -19.44 -2.34
CA PHE A 55 3.92 -19.56 -2.73
C PHE A 55 3.05 -18.44 -2.13
N ALA A 56 3.25 -18.13 -0.86
CA ALA A 56 2.49 -17.08 -0.16
C ALA A 56 2.76 -15.68 -0.74
N ILE A 57 4.03 -15.34 -0.99
CA ILE A 57 4.44 -14.07 -1.59
C ILE A 57 3.89 -13.97 -3.02
N THR A 58 4.02 -15.03 -3.82
CA THR A 58 3.51 -15.05 -5.21
C THR A 58 2.01 -14.79 -5.25
N ASN A 59 1.24 -15.43 -4.36
CA ASN A 59 -0.20 -15.19 -4.25
C ASN A 59 -0.51 -13.74 -3.85
N THR A 60 0.23 -13.18 -2.89
CA THR A 60 0.06 -11.79 -2.44
C THR A 60 0.33 -10.79 -3.55
N VAL A 61 1.40 -11.02 -4.32
CA VAL A 61 1.74 -10.21 -5.49
C VAL A 61 0.65 -10.30 -6.55
N LEU A 62 0.16 -11.51 -6.86
CA LEU A 62 -0.91 -11.70 -7.83
C LEU A 62 -2.19 -10.92 -7.47
N ILE A 63 -2.64 -11.02 -6.21
CA ILE A 63 -3.81 -10.28 -5.73
C ILE A 63 -3.59 -8.77 -5.84
N THR A 64 -2.40 -8.29 -5.48
CA THR A 64 -2.04 -6.86 -5.53
C THR A 64 -2.02 -6.34 -6.96
N LEU A 65 -1.45 -7.09 -7.91
CA LEU A 65 -1.44 -6.74 -9.34
C LEU A 65 -2.87 -6.63 -9.90
N ILE A 66 -3.73 -7.60 -9.55
CA ILE A 66 -5.13 -7.62 -9.97
C ILE A 66 -5.89 -6.43 -9.37
N ALA A 67 -5.75 -6.18 -8.07
CA ALA A 67 -6.40 -5.06 -7.39
C ALA A 67 -5.95 -3.70 -7.96
N GLY A 68 -4.64 -3.51 -8.14
CA GLY A 68 -4.06 -2.30 -8.72
C GLY A 68 -4.59 -2.01 -10.12
N SER A 69 -4.66 -3.04 -10.99
CA SER A 69 -5.12 -2.85 -12.38
C SER A 69 -6.58 -2.38 -12.44
N ARG A 70 -7.43 -2.89 -11.55
CA ARG A 70 -8.84 -2.49 -11.45
C ARG A 70 -8.99 -1.10 -10.85
N MET A 71 -8.15 -0.74 -9.87
CA MET A 71 -8.13 0.59 -9.29
C MET A 71 -7.77 1.65 -10.34
N PHE A 72 -6.72 1.43 -11.13
CA PHE A 72 -6.36 2.33 -12.24
C PHE A 72 -7.45 2.41 -13.31
N TYR A 73 -8.07 1.28 -13.68
CA TYR A 73 -9.21 1.28 -14.59
C TYR A 73 -10.39 2.12 -14.06
N GLY A 74 -10.73 1.99 -12.77
CA GLY A 74 -11.77 2.78 -12.11
C GLY A 74 -11.46 4.28 -12.15
N MET A 75 -10.26 4.67 -11.75
CA MET A 75 -9.82 6.06 -11.79
C MET A 75 -9.79 6.64 -13.23
N ALA A 76 -9.40 5.84 -14.22
CA ALA A 76 -9.43 6.24 -15.62
C ALA A 76 -10.87 6.41 -16.15
N ARG A 77 -11.83 5.62 -15.64
CA ARG A 77 -13.26 5.76 -15.97
C ARG A 77 -13.85 7.06 -15.40
N GLU A 78 -13.37 7.51 -14.25
CA GLU A 78 -13.75 8.79 -13.64
C GLU A 78 -13.04 10.01 -14.25
N GLY A 79 -12.10 9.78 -15.17
CA GLY A 79 -11.33 10.81 -15.84
C GLY A 79 -10.18 11.38 -15.01
N VAL A 80 -9.81 10.71 -13.91
CA VAL A 80 -8.70 11.07 -13.02
C VAL A 80 -7.37 10.54 -13.56
N PHE A 81 -7.39 9.57 -14.48
CA PHE A 81 -6.21 8.98 -15.13
C PHE A 81 -6.35 8.99 -16.66
N PRO A 82 -5.27 8.78 -17.44
CA PRO A 82 -5.33 8.76 -18.90
C PRO A 82 -6.36 7.75 -19.42
N GLN A 83 -7.18 8.16 -20.39
CA GLN A 83 -8.28 7.33 -20.91
C GLN A 83 -7.82 5.98 -21.50
N ILE A 84 -6.55 5.86 -21.89
CA ILE A 84 -5.97 4.62 -22.41
C ILE A 84 -6.06 3.48 -21.38
N LEU A 85 -5.96 3.79 -20.09
CA LEU A 85 -6.09 2.81 -18.98
C LEU A 85 -7.52 2.26 -18.81
N LYS A 86 -8.52 2.89 -19.45
CA LYS A 86 -9.91 2.40 -19.47
C LYS A 86 -10.11 1.25 -20.47
N LYS A 87 -9.13 0.93 -21.33
CA LYS A 87 -9.31 -0.11 -22.35
C LYS A 87 -9.41 -1.50 -21.70
N ILE A 88 -10.53 -2.17 -21.95
CA ILE A 88 -10.78 -3.56 -21.54
C ILE A 88 -10.62 -4.51 -22.72
N HIS A 89 -10.15 -5.72 -22.44
CA HIS A 89 -10.03 -6.77 -23.44
C HIS A 89 -11.41 -7.38 -23.72
N PHE A 90 -11.73 -7.60 -25.01
CA PHE A 90 -13.07 -7.97 -25.46
C PHE A 90 -13.57 -9.32 -24.89
N LYS A 91 -12.69 -10.33 -24.83
CA LYS A 91 -13.06 -11.69 -24.36
C LYS A 91 -13.04 -11.84 -22.84
N THR A 92 -11.99 -11.34 -22.20
CA THR A 92 -11.73 -11.56 -20.76
C THR A 92 -12.28 -10.45 -19.87
N LYS A 93 -12.72 -9.33 -20.47
CA LYS A 93 -13.17 -8.12 -19.77
C LYS A 93 -12.14 -7.58 -18.76
N THR A 94 -10.86 -7.88 -18.97
CA THR A 94 -9.75 -7.43 -18.13
C THR A 94 -9.17 -6.10 -18.64
N PRO A 95 -8.79 -5.17 -17.76
CA PRO A 95 -8.17 -3.90 -18.16
C PRO A 95 -6.70 -4.12 -18.57
N TRP A 96 -6.49 -4.66 -19.77
CA TRP A 96 -5.17 -5.14 -20.22
C TRP A 96 -4.10 -4.05 -20.27
N VAL A 97 -4.47 -2.80 -20.60
CA VAL A 97 -3.51 -1.68 -20.60
C VAL A 97 -3.03 -1.39 -19.18
N ALA A 98 -3.94 -1.37 -18.20
CA ALA A 98 -3.56 -1.14 -16.80
C ALA A 98 -2.67 -2.27 -16.27
N VAL A 99 -2.93 -3.51 -16.70
CA VAL A 99 -2.06 -4.66 -16.36
C VAL A 99 -0.66 -4.47 -16.94
N ILE A 100 -0.52 -4.10 -18.21
CA ILE A 100 0.79 -3.87 -18.84
C ILE A 100 1.55 -2.73 -18.14
N VAL A 101 0.87 -1.63 -17.82
CA VAL A 101 1.51 -0.50 -17.14
C VAL A 101 2.04 -0.91 -15.76
N ILE A 102 1.24 -1.64 -14.98
CA ILE A 102 1.72 -2.17 -13.70
C ILE A 102 2.87 -3.13 -13.91
N MET A 103 2.79 -4.04 -14.87
CA MET A 103 3.84 -5.02 -15.16
C MET A 103 5.17 -4.34 -15.49
N ILE A 104 5.16 -3.35 -16.41
CA ILE A 104 6.36 -2.59 -16.78
C ILE A 104 6.92 -1.85 -15.56
N THR A 105 6.05 -1.23 -14.76
CA THR A 105 6.45 -0.51 -13.55
C THR A 105 7.08 -1.47 -12.53
N SER A 106 6.46 -2.62 -12.28
CA SER A 106 6.99 -3.67 -11.39
C SER A 106 8.36 -4.17 -11.86
N ILE A 107 8.52 -4.46 -13.16
CA ILE A 107 9.81 -4.87 -13.73
C ILE A 107 10.86 -3.79 -13.52
N ALA A 108 10.53 -2.52 -13.75
CA ALA A 108 11.44 -1.40 -13.54
C ALA A 108 11.90 -1.32 -12.08
N PHE A 109 10.99 -1.48 -11.10
CA PHE A 109 11.35 -1.49 -9.69
C PHE A 109 12.20 -2.71 -9.30
N THR A 110 11.96 -3.88 -9.89
CA THR A 110 12.81 -5.06 -9.67
C THR A 110 14.25 -4.83 -10.13
N LEU A 111 14.45 -4.05 -11.19
CA LEU A 111 15.80 -3.73 -11.72
C LEU A 111 16.60 -2.77 -10.83
N VAL A 112 15.95 -2.03 -9.92
CA VAL A 112 16.63 -1.17 -8.94
C VAL A 112 17.42 -2.00 -7.92
N GLY A 113 17.02 -3.26 -7.67
CA GLY A 113 17.79 -4.27 -6.95
C GLY A 113 17.82 -4.16 -5.42
N ASP A 114 17.51 -2.99 -4.84
CA ASP A 114 17.50 -2.81 -3.39
C ASP A 114 16.10 -2.93 -2.78
N ILE A 115 15.85 -4.07 -2.11
CA ILE A 115 14.58 -4.35 -1.45
C ILE A 115 14.29 -3.38 -0.29
N VAL A 116 15.30 -2.86 0.39
CA VAL A 116 15.15 -1.93 1.52
C VAL A 116 14.62 -0.60 1.03
N ILE A 117 15.20 -0.05 -0.05
CA ILE A 117 14.74 1.20 -0.66
C ILE A 117 13.30 1.04 -1.17
N VAL A 118 13.01 -0.03 -1.92
CA VAL A 118 11.67 -0.28 -2.47
C VAL A 118 10.64 -0.46 -1.34
N ALA A 119 11.00 -1.18 -0.27
CA ALA A 119 10.14 -1.34 0.90
C ALA A 119 9.86 0.00 1.57
N ASN A 120 10.88 0.83 1.80
CA ASN A 120 10.69 2.12 2.46
C ASN A 120 9.82 3.09 1.62
N ILE A 121 10.02 3.17 0.30
CA ILE A 121 9.15 3.95 -0.60
C ILE A 121 7.70 3.44 -0.53
N THR A 122 7.52 2.12 -0.53
CA THR A 122 6.20 1.50 -0.46
C THR A 122 5.50 1.82 0.87
N VAL A 123 6.20 1.66 2.00
CA VAL A 123 5.67 1.97 3.33
C VAL A 123 5.35 3.47 3.43
N PHE A 124 6.21 4.35 2.90
CA PHE A 124 5.94 5.77 2.87
C PHE A 124 4.67 6.11 2.09
N ALA A 125 4.47 5.51 0.91
CA ALA A 125 3.25 5.67 0.13
C ALA A 125 1.99 5.18 0.87
N ILE A 126 2.10 4.08 1.63
CA ILE A 126 1.02 3.58 2.50
C ILE A 126 0.70 4.57 3.62
N VAL A 127 1.73 5.13 4.27
CA VAL A 127 1.57 6.13 5.34
C VAL A 127 0.85 7.38 4.83
N ILE A 128 1.25 7.90 3.66
CA ILE A 128 0.58 9.04 3.01
C ILE A 128 -0.87 8.70 2.67
N THR A 129 -1.12 7.49 2.17
CA THR A 129 -2.48 7.03 1.84
C THR A 129 -3.35 6.98 3.08
N PHE A 130 -2.85 6.45 4.20
CA PHE A 130 -3.58 6.46 5.47
C PHE A 130 -3.80 7.86 6.03
N ALA A 131 -2.80 8.75 5.94
CA ALA A 131 -2.99 10.16 6.30
C ALA A 131 -4.11 10.80 5.47
N SER A 132 -4.11 10.58 4.14
CA SER A 132 -5.11 11.10 3.22
C SER A 132 -6.51 10.54 3.49
N ILE A 133 -6.65 9.25 3.78
CA ILE A 133 -7.92 8.62 4.14
C ILE A 133 -8.47 9.19 5.45
N ASN A 134 -7.62 9.31 6.48
CA ASN A 134 -8.03 9.87 7.77
C ASN A 134 -8.45 11.33 7.61
N LEU A 135 -7.69 12.13 6.85
CA LEU A 135 -8.03 13.51 6.55
C LEU A 135 -9.34 13.62 5.76
N ALA A 136 -9.57 12.75 4.77
CA ALA A 136 -10.81 12.73 4.00
C ALA A 136 -12.03 12.42 4.88
N VAL A 137 -11.91 11.49 5.82
CA VAL A 137 -12.99 11.18 6.79
C VAL A 137 -13.27 12.37 7.70
N ILE A 138 -12.24 13.07 8.17
CA ILE A 138 -12.39 14.29 8.97
C ILE A 138 -13.10 15.36 8.14
N ALA A 139 -12.58 15.66 6.95
CA ALA A 139 -13.11 16.69 6.05
C ALA A 139 -14.58 16.43 5.68
N LEU A 140 -14.91 15.20 5.26
CA LEU A 140 -16.27 14.80 4.88
C LEU A 140 -17.26 14.94 6.03
N ARG A 141 -16.79 14.84 7.28
CA ARG A 141 -17.64 15.03 8.45
C ARG A 141 -18.06 16.49 8.66
N TYR A 142 -17.23 17.42 8.22
CA TYR A 142 -17.51 18.86 8.30
C TYR A 142 -18.19 19.39 7.03
N THR A 143 -17.81 18.90 5.84
CA THR A 143 -18.35 19.39 4.57
C THR A 143 -19.70 18.78 4.22
N GLU A 144 -19.92 17.51 4.53
CA GLU A 144 -21.15 16.78 4.19
C GLU A 144 -21.74 16.11 5.45
N PRO A 145 -22.25 16.92 6.40
CA PRO A 145 -22.74 16.41 7.69
C PRO A 145 -23.97 15.50 7.54
N ASP A 146 -24.84 15.79 6.56
CA ASP A 146 -26.18 15.20 6.39
C ASP A 146 -26.21 13.90 5.58
N ILE A 147 -25.07 13.40 5.11
CA ILE A 147 -25.02 12.13 4.37
C ILE A 147 -25.36 10.95 5.29
N GLU A 148 -26.23 10.07 4.81
CA GLU A 148 -26.51 8.79 5.46
C GLU A 148 -25.27 7.89 5.51
N ARG A 149 -24.66 7.79 6.69
CA ARG A 149 -23.48 6.95 6.91
C ARG A 149 -23.90 5.53 7.30
N LYS A 150 -23.75 4.58 6.36
CA LYS A 150 -23.99 3.13 6.59
C LYS A 150 -23.09 2.53 7.68
N PHE A 151 -21.92 3.14 7.92
CA PHE A 151 -21.00 2.80 9.00
C PHE A 151 -20.67 4.05 9.82
N ARG A 152 -20.77 3.95 11.14
CA ARG A 152 -20.42 5.03 12.07
C ARG A 152 -19.15 4.64 12.83
N VAL A 153 -18.14 5.50 12.76
CA VAL A 153 -16.89 5.31 13.49
C VAL A 153 -17.20 5.26 15.00
N PRO A 154 -16.78 4.21 15.73
CA PRO A 154 -16.96 4.15 17.18
C PRO A 154 -16.11 5.24 17.85
N ILE A 155 -16.56 5.79 18.98
CA ILE A 155 -15.82 6.82 19.76
C ILE A 155 -15.73 8.17 19.03
N ASN A 156 -16.86 8.87 18.89
CA ASN A 156 -16.88 10.28 18.48
C ASN A 156 -17.33 11.13 19.67
N ILE A 157 -16.59 12.19 19.99
CA ILE A 157 -17.08 13.27 20.87
C ILE A 157 -17.78 14.29 19.95
N GLY A 158 -19.10 14.17 19.83
CA GLY A 158 -19.92 15.04 18.99
C GLY A 158 -19.53 14.97 17.50
N LYS A 159 -19.10 16.11 16.93
CA LYS A 159 -18.64 16.22 15.53
C LYS A 159 -17.18 15.82 15.31
N PHE A 160 -16.40 15.61 16.38
CA PHE A 160 -14.97 15.30 16.28
C PHE A 160 -14.71 13.79 16.18
N PRO A 161 -14.17 13.31 15.04
CA PRO A 161 -13.81 11.91 14.89
C PRO A 161 -12.40 11.67 15.48
N ILE A 162 -12.37 11.20 16.72
CA ILE A 162 -11.13 11.05 17.51
C ILE A 162 -10.20 10.01 16.88
N LEU A 163 -10.74 8.87 16.49
CA LEU A 163 -9.96 7.79 15.89
C LEU A 163 -9.24 8.24 14.59
N PRO A 164 -9.92 8.87 13.62
CA PRO A 164 -9.24 9.46 12.46
C PRO A 164 -8.20 10.52 12.80
N LEU A 165 -8.42 11.34 13.83
CA LEU A 165 -7.46 12.35 14.24
C LEU A 165 -6.17 11.72 14.80
N PHE A 166 -6.30 10.72 15.67
CA PHE A 166 -5.16 9.94 16.15
C PHE A 166 -4.46 9.21 15.00
N GLY A 167 -5.23 8.58 14.10
CA GLY A 167 -4.69 7.91 12.92
C GLY A 167 -3.89 8.87 12.02
N LEU A 168 -4.41 10.08 11.80
CA LEU A 168 -3.71 11.13 11.07
C LEU A 168 -2.43 11.55 11.80
N GLY A 169 -2.50 11.81 13.11
CA GLY A 169 -1.34 12.21 13.92
C GLY A 169 -0.22 11.16 13.91
N ILE A 170 -0.56 9.89 14.09
CA ILE A 170 0.40 8.77 14.03
C ILE A 170 0.99 8.64 12.61
N SER A 171 0.16 8.72 11.57
CA SER A 171 0.64 8.63 10.18
C SER A 171 1.62 9.76 9.86
N VAL A 172 1.31 10.99 10.28
CA VAL A 172 2.18 12.16 10.10
C VAL A 172 3.48 11.99 10.89
N TYR A 173 3.39 11.56 12.15
CA TYR A 173 4.55 11.29 12.99
C TYR A 173 5.49 10.24 12.37
N MET A 174 4.94 9.12 11.87
CA MET A 174 5.72 8.10 11.17
C MET A 174 6.33 8.64 9.87
N GLY A 175 5.61 9.48 9.14
CA GLY A 175 6.11 10.12 7.92
C GLY A 175 7.39 10.94 8.14
N PHE A 176 7.52 11.60 9.29
CA PHE A 176 8.71 12.36 9.66
C PHE A 176 9.92 11.51 10.07
N GLN A 177 9.75 10.21 10.30
CA GLN A 177 10.86 9.31 10.65
C GLN A 177 11.61 8.76 9.43
N PHE A 178 11.07 8.95 8.22
CA PHE A 178 11.73 8.50 7.00
C PHE A 178 12.91 9.40 6.62
N GLU A 179 13.87 8.81 5.91
CA GLU A 179 15.00 9.56 5.35
C GLU A 179 14.53 10.62 4.35
N ILE A 180 15.30 11.71 4.25
CA ILE A 180 14.96 12.87 3.41
C ILE A 180 14.76 12.49 1.94
N GLU A 181 15.52 11.51 1.44
CA GLU A 181 15.43 11.03 0.06
C GLU A 181 14.04 10.45 -0.24
N ILE A 182 13.48 9.70 0.71
CA ILE A 182 12.19 9.04 0.58
C ILE A 182 11.05 10.06 0.69
N ILE A 183 11.20 11.01 1.61
CA ILE A 183 10.25 12.13 1.76
C ILE A 183 10.21 12.96 0.47
N LEU A 184 11.38 13.32 -0.08
CA LEU A 184 11.47 14.05 -1.34
C LEU A 184 10.84 13.27 -2.49
N ALA A 185 11.15 11.97 -2.62
CA ALA A 185 10.57 11.11 -3.65
C ALA A 185 9.04 11.08 -3.55
N GLY A 186 8.46 10.93 -2.35
CA GLY A 186 7.01 10.92 -2.23
C GLY A 186 6.36 12.30 -2.40
N ILE A 187 7.00 13.40 -1.99
CA ILE A 187 6.53 14.76 -2.32
C ILE A 187 6.49 14.97 -3.84
N ILE A 188 7.51 14.49 -4.57
CA ILE A 188 7.54 14.54 -6.03
C ILE A 188 6.37 13.73 -6.62
N ILE A 189 6.13 12.51 -6.13
CA ILE A 189 5.02 11.66 -6.60
C ILE A 189 3.66 12.33 -6.35
N ILE A 190 3.43 12.86 -5.15
CA ILE A 190 2.20 13.60 -4.82
C ILE A 190 2.07 14.84 -5.70
N GLY A 191 3.17 15.58 -5.90
CA GLY A 191 3.23 16.77 -6.74
C GLY A 191 2.87 16.47 -8.19
N ILE A 192 3.45 15.41 -8.78
CA ILE A 192 3.12 14.93 -10.13
C ILE A 192 1.64 14.56 -10.21
N GLY A 193 1.12 13.82 -9.23
CA GLY A 193 -0.30 13.47 -9.16
C GLY A 193 -1.22 14.70 -9.09
N GLY A 194 -0.86 15.68 -8.27
CA GLY A 194 -1.58 16.95 -8.13
C GLY A 194 -1.57 17.79 -9.41
N ILE A 195 -0.40 17.93 -10.04
CA ILE A 195 -0.25 18.62 -11.33
C ILE A 195 -1.11 17.94 -12.40
N TYR A 196 -1.02 16.61 -12.49
CA TYR A 196 -1.82 15.82 -13.43
C TYR A 196 -3.33 16.02 -13.19
N PHE A 197 -3.76 16.05 -11.93
CA PHE A 197 -5.15 16.29 -11.56
C PHE A 197 -5.63 17.69 -12.00
N VAL A 198 -4.81 18.73 -11.77
CA VAL A 198 -5.14 20.11 -12.17
C VAL A 198 -5.23 20.23 -13.70
N ILE A 199 -4.29 19.64 -14.44
CA ILE A 199 -4.31 19.65 -15.92
C ILE A 199 -5.54 18.90 -16.44
N SER A 200 -5.84 17.73 -15.88
CA SER A 200 -7.00 16.92 -16.25
C SER A 200 -8.32 17.63 -15.95
N LYS A 201 -8.41 18.34 -14.82
CA LYS A 201 -9.56 19.17 -14.46
C LYS A 201 -9.74 20.34 -15.45
N LYS A 202 -8.65 21.04 -15.83
CA LYS A 202 -8.70 22.12 -16.83
C LYS A 202 -9.15 21.60 -18.20
N LYS A 203 -8.65 20.44 -18.64
CA LYS A 203 -9.06 19.82 -19.91
C LYS A 203 -10.56 19.45 -19.91
N LYS A 204 -11.06 18.90 -18.81
CA LYS A 204 -12.49 18.56 -18.65
C LYS A 204 -13.41 19.80 -18.66
N ILE A 205 -12.96 20.93 -18.11
CA ILE A 205 -13.74 22.18 -18.16
C ILE A 205 -13.78 22.76 -19.57
N HIS A 206 -12.67 22.68 -20.33
CA HIS A 206 -12.61 23.17 -21.70
C HIS A 206 -13.45 22.34 -22.69
N ASP A 207 -13.53 21.01 -22.51
CA ASP A 207 -14.37 20.13 -23.34
C ASP A 207 -15.88 20.27 -23.06
N ASN A 208 -16.29 20.75 -21.88
CA ASN A 208 -17.71 20.99 -21.57
C ASN A 208 -18.24 22.36 -22.06
N LEU A 209 -17.36 23.20 -22.61
CA LEU A 209 -17.70 24.52 -23.16
C LEU A 209 -17.81 24.53 -24.69
N LYS A 210 -17.64 23.37 -25.34
CA LYS A 210 -17.88 23.14 -26.78
C LYS A 210 -19.05 22.18 -26.96
#